data_AF-A0A9P8KWJ1-F1
#
_entry.id   AF-A0A9P8KWJ1-F1
#
_cell.length_a   1.000
_cell.length_b   1.000
_cell.length_c   1.000
_cell.angle_alpha   90.00
_cell.angle_beta   90.00
_cell.angle_gamma   90.00
#
_symmetry.space_group_name_H-M   'P 1'
#
loop_
_entity.id
_entity.type
_entity.pdbx_description
1 polymer ?
#
loop_
_entity_poly.entity_id
_entity_poly.type
_entity_poly.pdbx_seq_one_letter_code
_entity_poly.pdbx_strand_id
1 'polypeptide(L)'
;MGLEYIPGSSSTAQYKFKDSAQVTPILSGFIKIAQMLTVQYCLEEEESSEVESCRELLEELHTRFLTVGTATPMDWVLRLRLYGRGIIKRLTAEGCINWIGDTVIYQDIELSMSDFWRLVHQLAEETRLVLMKDLLFIEEAEGQLPTYCWTELKDNPAKDEP
;
A
#
# COMPACT_ATOMS: atom_id res chain seq x y z
N MET A 1 39.95 -1.91 -13.55
CA MET A 1 39.94 -0.73 -14.44
C MET A 1 38.96 0.25 -13.82
N GLY A 2 39.50 1.14 -12.97
CA GLY A 2 38.71 2.03 -12.11
C GLY A 2 38.07 3.15 -12.92
N LEU A 3 36.81 3.45 -12.62
CA LEU A 3 36.10 4.59 -13.20
C LEU A 3 36.51 5.83 -12.41
N GLU A 4 37.32 6.67 -13.04
CA GLU A 4 37.70 7.98 -12.52
C GLU A 4 36.50 8.92 -12.48
N TYR A 5 36.34 9.60 -11.35
CA TYR A 5 35.32 10.60 -11.08
C TYR A 5 35.76 11.95 -11.65
N ILE A 6 35.01 12.48 -12.62
CA ILE A 6 35.19 13.85 -13.16
C ILE A 6 34.18 14.77 -12.47
N PRO A 7 34.61 15.78 -11.69
CA PRO A 7 33.69 16.72 -11.08
C PRO A 7 33.39 17.87 -12.03
N GLY A 8 32.10 18.19 -12.20
CA GLY A 8 31.65 19.48 -12.72
C GLY A 8 31.18 19.49 -14.17
N SER A 9 29.94 19.04 -14.39
CA SER A 9 29.07 19.68 -15.39
C SER A 9 27.67 19.84 -14.78
N SER A 10 27.36 21.07 -14.41
CA SER A 10 26.02 21.49 -14.01
C SER A 10 25.03 21.27 -15.16
N SER A 11 23.84 20.81 -14.82
CA SER A 11 22.70 20.50 -15.70
C SER A 11 22.75 19.17 -16.45
N THR A 12 22.67 18.07 -15.69
CA THR A 12 22.10 16.83 -16.22
C THR A 12 21.00 16.40 -15.26
N ALA A 13 19.76 16.34 -15.75
CA ALA A 13 18.66 15.74 -15.00
C ALA A 13 19.08 14.30 -14.68
N GLN A 14 19.49 14.06 -13.44
CA GLN A 14 19.96 12.77 -13.00
C GLN A 14 18.75 11.84 -13.06
N TYR A 15 18.70 10.96 -14.06
CA TYR A 15 17.64 9.97 -14.20
C TYR A 15 17.68 9.06 -12.98
N LYS A 16 16.90 9.39 -11.96
CA LYS A 16 16.75 8.57 -10.76
C LYS A 16 15.87 7.38 -11.14
N PHE A 17 16.41 6.18 -11.00
CA PHE A 17 15.63 4.95 -11.15
C PHE A 17 14.45 5.00 -10.18
N LYS A 18 13.24 4.81 -10.71
CA LYS A 18 12.01 4.80 -9.92
C LYS A 18 11.79 3.41 -9.34
N ASP A 19 11.36 3.36 -8.08
CA ASP A 19 11.00 2.09 -7.46
C ASP A 19 9.68 1.54 -8.05
N SER A 20 9.49 0.24 -7.93
CA SER A 20 8.28 -0.50 -8.30
C SER A 20 7.00 0.15 -7.77
N ALA A 21 7.01 0.68 -6.54
CA ALA A 21 5.88 1.42 -5.96
C ALA A 21 5.53 2.70 -6.74
N GLN A 22 6.54 3.37 -7.30
CA GLN A 22 6.37 4.60 -8.07
C GLN A 22 6.05 4.35 -9.56
N VAL A 23 6.59 3.27 -10.14
CA VAL A 23 6.40 2.94 -11.56
C VAL A 23 5.03 2.29 -11.83
N THR A 24 4.55 1.43 -10.93
CA THR A 24 3.27 0.72 -11.09
C THR A 24 2.06 1.63 -11.32
N PRO A 25 1.85 2.74 -10.58
CA PRO A 25 0.74 3.66 -10.86
C PRO A 25 0.88 4.37 -12.21
N ILE A 26 2.11 4.72 -12.62
CA ILE A 26 2.37 5.35 -13.93
C ILE A 26 1.98 4.39 -15.07
N LEU A 27 2.42 3.13 -15.00
CA LEU A 27 2.05 2.12 -15.99
C LEU A 27 0.54 1.87 -16.01
N SER A 28 -0.11 1.90 -14.83
CA SER A 28 -1.58 1.78 -14.73
C SER A 28 -2.29 2.94 -15.42
N GLY A 29 -1.79 4.17 -15.26
CA GLY A 29 -2.31 5.36 -15.94
C GLY A 29 -2.15 5.24 -17.46
N PHE A 30 -0.95 4.87 -17.93
CA PHE A 30 -0.69 4.64 -19.35
C PHE A 30 -1.65 3.60 -19.96
N ILE A 31 -1.84 2.46 -19.29
CA ILE A 31 -2.75 1.40 -19.75
C ILE A 31 -4.18 1.92 -19.87
N LYS A 32 -4.66 2.67 -18.87
CA LYS A 32 -6.01 3.24 -18.88
C LYS A 32 -6.19 4.28 -19.99
N ILE A 33 -5.21 5.14 -20.20
CA ILE A 33 -5.25 6.15 -21.27
C ILE A 33 -5.29 5.44 -22.63
N ALA A 34 -4.47 4.41 -22.84
CA ALA A 34 -4.50 3.64 -24.08
C ALA A 34 -5.89 3.02 -24.32
N GLN A 35 -6.51 2.45 -23.29
CA GLN A 35 -7.87 1.91 -23.37
C GLN A 35 -8.93 2.99 -23.65
N MET A 36 -8.83 4.15 -23.00
CA MET A 36 -9.73 5.28 -23.25
C MET A 36 -9.60 5.79 -24.69
N LEU A 37 -8.38 5.89 -25.20
CA LEU A 37 -8.13 6.32 -26.59
C LEU A 37 -8.69 5.34 -27.60
N THR A 38 -8.59 4.02 -27.37
CA THR A 38 -9.20 3.04 -28.28
C THR A 38 -10.72 3.14 -28.29
N VAL A 39 -11.34 3.42 -27.13
CA VAL A 39 -12.79 3.59 -27.06
C VAL A 39 -13.22 4.89 -27.74
N GLN A 40 -12.48 5.99 -27.51
CA GLN A 40 -12.75 7.28 -28.15
C GLN A 40 -12.64 7.15 -29.68
N TYR A 41 -11.58 6.51 -30.17
CA TYR A 41 -11.39 6.27 -31.59
C TYR A 41 -12.58 5.49 -32.20
N CYS A 42 -13.05 4.42 -31.52
CA CYS A 42 -14.22 3.69 -32.03
C CYS A 42 -15.46 4.57 -32.15
N LEU A 43 -15.73 5.41 -31.15
CA LEU A 43 -16.90 6.29 -31.14
C LEU A 43 -16.82 7.35 -32.24
N GLU A 44 -15.63 7.90 -32.49
CA GLU A 44 -15.40 8.88 -33.56
C GLU A 44 -15.65 8.27 -34.96
N GLU A 45 -15.27 7.00 -35.17
CA GLU A 45 -15.51 6.33 -36.46
C GLU A 45 -16.95 5.86 -36.66
N GLU A 46 -17.69 5.58 -35.59
CA GLU A 46 -19.13 5.35 -35.65
C GLU A 46 -19.88 6.65 -35.99
N GLU A 47 -19.48 7.79 -35.42
CA GLU A 47 -20.05 9.10 -35.76
C GLU A 47 -19.78 9.49 -37.23
N SER A 48 -18.59 9.16 -37.74
CA SER A 48 -18.21 9.40 -39.14
C SER A 48 -18.89 8.43 -40.13
N SER A 49 -19.70 7.46 -39.64
CA SER A 49 -20.36 6.40 -40.42
C SER A 49 -19.41 5.55 -41.28
N GLU A 50 -18.12 5.52 -40.95
CA GLU A 50 -17.14 4.67 -41.66
C GLU A 50 -17.23 3.21 -41.23
N VAL A 51 -17.83 2.93 -40.06
CA VAL A 51 -17.93 1.59 -39.47
C VAL A 51 -19.36 1.27 -39.03
N GLU A 52 -19.85 0.07 -39.36
CA GLU A 52 -21.22 -0.40 -39.05
C GLU A 52 -21.47 -0.70 -37.56
N SER A 53 -20.41 -0.99 -36.79
CA SER A 53 -20.53 -1.39 -35.38
C SER A 53 -19.28 -1.04 -34.58
N CYS A 54 -19.43 -0.09 -33.65
CA CYS A 54 -18.41 0.32 -32.69
C CYS A 54 -17.78 -0.86 -31.91
N ARG A 55 -18.62 -1.84 -31.56
CA ARG A 55 -18.22 -3.03 -30.79
C ARG A 55 -17.21 -3.89 -31.55
N GLU A 56 -17.45 -4.10 -32.84
CA GLU A 56 -16.60 -4.97 -33.67
C GLU A 56 -15.23 -4.35 -33.89
N LEU A 57 -15.21 -3.03 -34.14
CA LEU A 57 -13.96 -2.27 -34.20
C LEU A 57 -13.22 -2.28 -32.87
N LEU A 58 -13.92 -2.13 -31.75
CA LEU A 58 -13.31 -2.19 -30.42
C LEU A 58 -12.70 -3.57 -30.14
N GLU A 59 -13.39 -4.65 -30.51
CA GLU A 59 -12.88 -6.01 -30.39
C GLU A 59 -11.63 -6.22 -31.25
N GLU A 60 -11.60 -5.69 -32.48
CA GLU A 60 -10.43 -5.74 -33.36
C GLU A 60 -9.24 -4.98 -32.75
N LEU A 61 -9.44 -3.71 -32.37
CA LEU A 61 -8.39 -2.87 -31.80
C LEU A 61 -7.88 -3.43 -30.48
N HIS A 62 -8.77 -3.94 -29.63
CA HIS A 62 -8.39 -4.58 -28.40
C HIS A 62 -7.55 -5.83 -28.66
N THR A 63 -7.99 -6.68 -29.60
CA THR A 63 -7.27 -7.91 -29.97
C THR A 63 -5.89 -7.62 -30.56
N ARG A 64 -5.78 -6.54 -31.34
CA ARG A 64 -4.55 -6.15 -32.03
C ARG A 64 -3.54 -5.41 -31.12
N PHE A 65 -4.02 -4.55 -30.23
CA PHE A 65 -3.16 -3.63 -29.49
C PHE A 65 -3.18 -3.82 -27.97
N LEU A 66 -4.25 -4.36 -27.39
CA LEU A 66 -4.47 -4.40 -25.94
C LEU A 66 -4.41 -5.81 -25.34
N THR A 67 -4.14 -6.83 -26.14
CA THR A 67 -4.04 -8.22 -25.70
C THR A 67 -2.73 -8.57 -25.01
N VAL A 68 -2.82 -9.54 -24.11
CA VAL A 68 -1.69 -10.18 -23.42
C VAL A 68 -1.25 -11.41 -24.22
N GLY A 69 0.05 -11.65 -24.31
CA GLY A 69 0.63 -12.85 -24.95
C GLY A 69 1.16 -12.66 -26.36
N THR A 70 1.01 -11.47 -26.94
CA THR A 70 1.66 -11.07 -28.20
C THR A 70 2.92 -10.26 -27.90
N ALA A 71 3.92 -10.23 -28.80
CA ALA A 71 5.12 -9.39 -28.65
C ALA A 71 4.84 -7.88 -28.87
N THR A 72 3.70 -7.37 -28.38
CA THR A 72 3.28 -5.98 -28.48
C THR A 72 3.88 -5.16 -27.34
N PRO A 73 4.10 -3.84 -27.54
CA PRO A 73 4.52 -2.94 -26.47
C PRO A 73 3.56 -2.96 -25.28
N MET A 74 2.27 -3.11 -25.54
CA MET A 74 1.24 -3.17 -24.50
C MET A 74 1.37 -4.40 -23.61
N ASP A 75 1.67 -5.57 -24.19
CA ASP A 75 1.96 -6.79 -23.43
C ASP A 75 3.22 -6.63 -22.55
N TRP A 76 4.24 -5.93 -23.03
CA TRP A 76 5.41 -5.59 -22.22
C TRP A 76 5.04 -4.70 -21.03
N VAL A 77 4.25 -3.65 -21.25
CA VAL A 77 3.77 -2.74 -20.20
C VAL A 77 2.89 -3.47 -19.18
N LEU A 78 1.96 -4.31 -19.63
CA LEU A 78 1.08 -5.11 -18.76
C LEU A 78 1.89 -6.07 -17.88
N ARG A 79 2.87 -6.77 -18.47
CA ARG A 79 3.80 -7.63 -17.73
C ARG A 79 4.67 -6.86 -16.75
N LEU A 80 5.19 -5.70 -17.15
CA LEU A 80 6.00 -4.84 -16.29
C LEU A 80 5.20 -4.36 -15.07
N ARG A 81 3.93 -3.97 -15.28
CA ARG A 81 3.01 -3.61 -14.18
C ARG A 81 2.75 -4.78 -13.25
N LEU A 82 2.47 -5.97 -13.80
CA LEU A 82 2.25 -7.18 -13.00
C LEU A 82 3.48 -7.57 -12.19
N TYR A 83 4.67 -7.47 -12.81
CA TYR A 83 5.94 -7.72 -12.16
C TYR A 83 6.20 -6.73 -11.02
N GLY A 84 6.02 -5.43 -11.25
CA GLY A 84 6.13 -4.39 -10.22
C GLY A 84 5.18 -4.65 -9.06
N ARG A 85 3.93 -5.03 -9.32
CA ARG A 85 2.98 -5.44 -8.27
C ARG A 85 3.44 -6.69 -7.52
N GLY A 86 4.07 -7.64 -8.20
CA GLY A 86 4.67 -8.81 -7.58
C GLY A 86 5.83 -8.45 -6.65
N ILE A 87 6.67 -7.48 -7.03
CA ILE A 87 7.72 -6.94 -6.17
C ILE A 87 7.09 -6.29 -4.94
N ILE A 88 6.17 -5.35 -5.11
CA ILE A 88 5.52 -4.64 -3.99
C ILE A 88 4.89 -5.62 -2.99
N LYS A 89 4.27 -6.70 -3.47
CA LYS A 89 3.64 -7.71 -2.58
C LYS A 89 4.64 -8.58 -1.82
N ARG A 90 5.83 -8.83 -2.39
CA ARG A 90 6.85 -9.70 -1.80
C ARG A 90 7.86 -8.94 -0.97
N LEU A 91 8.13 -7.69 -1.34
CA LEU A 91 8.91 -6.79 -0.52
C LEU A 91 8.03 -6.47 0.69
N THR A 92 8.46 -6.90 1.87
CA THR A 92 8.04 -6.23 3.11
C THR A 92 8.33 -4.76 2.86
N ALA A 93 7.29 -3.92 2.72
CA ALA A 93 7.47 -2.49 2.60
C ALA A 93 8.54 -2.10 3.62
N GLU A 94 9.60 -1.39 3.19
CA GLU A 94 10.50 -0.76 4.15
C GLU A 94 9.60 -0.07 5.16
N GLY A 95 9.67 -0.52 6.42
CA GLY A 95 8.75 -0.07 7.43
C GLY A 95 8.74 1.44 7.37
N CYS A 96 7.59 2.05 7.08
CA CYS A 96 7.52 3.51 6.94
C CYS A 96 7.71 4.23 8.29
N ILE A 97 8.16 3.48 9.31
CA ILE A 97 8.47 3.91 10.65
C ILE A 97 9.96 4.22 10.65
N ASN A 98 10.28 5.49 10.46
CA ASN A 98 11.64 5.98 10.67
C ASN A 98 11.79 6.38 12.14
N TRP A 99 12.87 5.95 12.77
CA TRP A 99 13.15 6.25 14.17
C TRP A 99 14.33 7.21 14.24
N ILE A 100 14.09 8.46 14.64
CA ILE A 100 15.14 9.48 14.81
C ILE A 100 15.17 9.88 16.29
N GLY A 101 16.12 9.33 17.03
CA GLY A 101 16.28 9.65 18.46
C GLY A 101 15.07 9.24 19.28
N ASP A 102 14.29 10.21 19.75
CA ASP A 102 13.04 10.01 20.51
C ASP A 102 11.78 10.28 19.67
N THR A 103 11.89 10.41 18.36
CA THR A 103 10.74 10.68 17.47
C THR A 103 10.56 9.54 16.48
N VAL A 104 9.34 9.03 16.43
CA VAL A 104 8.85 8.07 15.46
C VAL A 104 8.15 8.82 14.33
N ILE A 105 8.64 8.66 13.11
CA ILE A 105 8.08 9.28 11.91
C ILE A 105 7.40 8.18 11.10
N TYR A 106 6.09 8.29 10.89
CA TYR A 106 5.32 7.43 10.00
C TYR A 106 4.58 8.27 8.95
N GLN A 107 5.02 8.19 7.69
CA GLN A 107 4.49 9.02 6.60
C GLN A 107 4.53 10.52 6.96
N ASP A 108 3.37 11.17 7.11
CA ASP A 108 3.23 12.58 7.48
C ASP A 108 3.01 12.79 8.99
N ILE A 109 3.12 11.73 9.78
CA ILE A 109 2.90 11.75 11.23
C ILE A 109 4.26 11.67 11.93
N GLU A 110 4.60 12.73 12.67
CA GLU A 110 5.74 12.75 13.58
C GLU A 110 5.23 12.64 15.02
N LEU A 111 5.62 11.58 15.72
CA LEU A 111 5.24 11.34 17.10
C LEU A 111 6.48 11.28 17.97
N SER A 112 6.56 12.12 19.00
CA SER A 112 7.55 11.92 20.05
C SER A 112 7.21 10.65 20.83
N MET A 113 8.24 9.96 21.31
CA MET A 113 8.09 8.79 22.16
C MET A 113 7.35 9.15 23.46
N SER A 114 7.52 10.37 23.97
CA SER A 114 6.77 10.88 25.13
C SER A 114 5.26 10.98 24.84
N ASP A 115 4.89 11.49 23.67
CA ASP A 115 3.51 11.58 23.22
C ASP A 115 2.91 10.20 22.94
N PHE A 116 3.70 9.28 22.36
CA PHE A 116 3.30 7.89 22.14
C PHE A 116 3.01 7.18 23.45
N TRP A 117 3.90 7.26 24.44
CA TRP A 117 3.65 6.68 25.76
C TRP A 117 2.42 7.29 26.43
N ARG A 118 2.26 8.62 26.35
CA ARG A 118 1.06 9.28 26.86
C ARG A 118 -0.20 8.74 26.20
N LEU A 119 -0.19 8.57 24.88
CA LEU A 119 -1.32 8.01 24.14
C LEU A 119 -1.63 6.57 24.58
N VAL A 120 -0.63 5.71 24.73
CA VAL A 120 -0.81 4.33 25.20
C VAL A 120 -1.38 4.31 26.62
N HIS A 121 -0.87 5.16 27.52
CA HIS A 121 -1.38 5.26 28.89
C HIS A 121 -2.81 5.80 28.92
N GLN A 122 -3.14 6.82 28.13
CA GLN A 122 -4.49 7.34 28.00
C GLN A 122 -5.45 6.27 27.49
N LEU A 123 -5.05 5.54 26.44
CA LEU A 123 -5.86 4.46 25.89
C LEU A 123 -6.06 3.32 26.89
N ALA A 124 -5.02 2.96 27.65
CA ALA A 124 -5.12 1.96 28.71
C ALA A 124 -6.07 2.41 29.83
N GLU A 125 -6.03 3.68 30.22
CA GLU A 125 -6.95 4.23 31.23
C GLU A 125 -8.38 4.32 30.72
N GLU A 126 -8.59 4.79 29.49
CA GLU A 126 -9.92 4.84 28.87
C GLU A 126 -10.53 3.45 28.73
N THR A 127 -9.76 2.49 28.23
CA THR A 127 -10.23 1.09 28.14
C THR A 127 -10.49 0.47 29.50
N ARG A 128 -9.66 0.76 30.51
CA ARG A 128 -9.92 0.35 31.89
C ARG A 128 -11.23 0.93 32.42
N LEU A 129 -11.49 2.21 32.15
CA LEU A 129 -12.74 2.87 32.57
C LEU A 129 -13.96 2.25 31.87
N VAL A 130 -13.90 2.00 30.57
CA VAL A 130 -14.96 1.32 29.80
C VAL A 130 -15.18 -0.09 30.35
N LEU A 131 -14.09 -0.85 30.58
CA LEU A 131 -14.18 -2.20 31.14
C LEU A 131 -14.86 -2.18 32.51
N MET A 132 -14.45 -1.28 33.39
CA MET A 132 -15.01 -1.19 34.74
C MET A 132 -16.47 -0.71 34.75
N LYS A 133 -16.78 0.37 34.02
CA LYS A 133 -18.10 1.02 34.08
C LYS A 133 -19.14 0.35 33.19
N ASP A 134 -18.78 0.05 31.95
CA ASP A 134 -19.74 -0.35 30.92
C ASP A 134 -19.89 -1.88 30.81
N LEU A 135 -18.82 -2.63 31.12
CA LEU A 135 -18.83 -4.09 31.04
C LEU A 135 -19.02 -4.75 32.41
N LEU A 136 -18.26 -4.30 33.42
CA LEU A 136 -18.29 -4.90 34.76
C LEU A 136 -19.28 -4.21 35.72
N PHE A 137 -19.83 -3.04 35.34
CA PHE A 137 -20.76 -2.25 36.15
C PHE A 137 -20.27 -1.94 37.58
N ILE A 138 -18.97 -1.65 37.72
CA ILE A 138 -18.31 -1.31 38.99
C ILE A 138 -18.25 0.22 39.12
N GLU A 139 -18.94 0.79 40.11
CA GLU A 139 -19.03 2.25 40.31
C GLU A 139 -17.95 2.83 41.23
N GLU A 140 -17.32 2.05 42.12
CA GLU A 140 -16.27 2.52 43.06
C GLU A 140 -15.02 1.62 43.05
N ALA A 141 -13.85 2.27 42.94
CA ALA A 141 -12.62 1.69 42.40
C ALA A 141 -11.74 0.90 43.39
N GLU A 142 -12.10 0.75 44.66
CA GLU A 142 -11.19 0.13 45.64
C GLU A 142 -11.89 -0.99 46.42
N GLY A 143 -11.72 -2.23 45.92
CA GLY A 143 -12.02 -3.45 46.68
C GLY A 143 -13.00 -4.46 46.04
N GLN A 144 -13.65 -4.12 44.92
CA GLN A 144 -14.61 -5.02 44.25
C GLN A 144 -14.01 -5.88 43.13
N LEU A 145 -12.78 -5.59 42.68
CA LEU A 145 -12.10 -6.42 41.72
C LEU A 145 -11.45 -7.62 42.44
N PRO A 146 -11.73 -8.87 42.00
CA PRO A 146 -11.02 -10.02 42.53
C PRO A 146 -9.54 -9.90 42.16
N THR A 147 -8.68 -9.75 43.17
CA THR A 147 -7.23 -9.80 42.99
C THR A 147 -6.84 -11.24 42.65
N TYR A 148 -6.60 -11.51 41.37
CA TYR A 148 -6.16 -12.83 40.93
C TYR A 148 -4.63 -12.91 41.00
N CYS A 149 -4.11 -14.01 41.56
CA CYS A 149 -2.68 -14.29 41.51
C CYS A 149 -2.29 -14.64 40.07
N TRP A 150 -1.72 -13.68 39.34
CA TRP A 150 -1.26 -13.88 37.96
C TRP A 150 -0.24 -15.02 37.82
N THR A 151 0.48 -15.36 38.88
CA THR A 151 1.41 -16.49 38.94
C THR A 151 0.71 -17.85 38.88
N GLU A 152 -0.57 -17.92 39.20
CA GLU A 152 -1.38 -19.15 39.20
C GLU A 152 -2.32 -19.23 37.97
N LEU A 153 -2.30 -18.21 37.11
CA LEU A 153 -3.15 -18.17 35.92
C LEU A 153 -2.60 -19.11 34.84
N LYS A 154 -3.23 -20.28 34.71
CA LYS A 154 -2.93 -21.24 33.62
C LYS A 154 -3.54 -20.74 32.31
N ASP A 155 -2.75 -19.98 31.54
CA ASP A 155 -3.16 -19.49 30.22
C ASP A 155 -2.83 -20.50 29.10
N ASN A 156 -3.36 -21.73 29.21
CA ASN A 156 -3.35 -22.67 28.08
C ASN A 156 -4.37 -23.81 28.26
N PRO A 157 -5.52 -23.80 27.57
CA PRO A 157 -6.46 -24.92 27.61
C PRO A 157 -5.97 -26.18 26.87
N ALA A 158 -4.80 -26.14 26.21
CA ALA A 158 -4.21 -27.27 25.49
C ALA A 158 -3.11 -28.00 26.27
N LYS A 159 -2.82 -27.64 27.53
CA LYS A 159 -1.83 -28.33 28.37
C LYS A 159 -2.48 -28.90 29.64
N ASP A 160 -2.70 -30.21 29.64
CA ASP A 160 -3.08 -31.03 30.81
C ASP A 160 -1.82 -31.42 31.61
N GLU A 161 -1.20 -30.46 32.29
CA GLU A 161 -0.21 -30.79 33.33
C GLU A 161 -0.60 -30.11 34.66
N PRO A 162 -0.41 -30.81 35.80
CA PRO A 162 -1.01 -30.47 37.09
C PRO A 162 -0.59 -29.11 37.63
#